data_AF-A0A963CK99-F1
#
_entry.id   AF-A0A963CK99-F1
#
_cell.length_a   1.000
_cell.length_b   1.000
_cell.length_c   1.000
_cell.angle_alpha   90.00
_cell.angle_beta   90.00
_cell.angle_gamma   90.00
#
_symmetry.space_group_name_H-M   'P 1'
#
loop_
_entity.id
_entity.type
_entity.pdbx_description
1 polymer ?
#
loop_
_entity_poly.entity_id
_entity_poly.type
_entity_poly.pdbx_seq_one_letter_code
_entity_poly.pdbx_strand_id
1 'polypeptide(L)'
;MQRVITALVLIPLVITGILQLPTVILALALAPVVLLGGVEWTRLAALDTLPEKSLYLLVLAASMAGFALIFHALPQWSTLFFMLFWLLVTVKLIRYRPAPAPAPAPAANRLGKAVMGLLVLAPAWVSLWVIHGLYEDGPYLVLFLMVLIWVADSCAYFAGRRWGRMKLAPEISPGKTREG
;
A
#
# COMPACT_ATOMS: atom_id res chain seq x y z
N MET A 1 -14.16 -23.60 -0.54
CA MET A 1 -12.85 -24.25 -0.37
C MET A 1 -11.71 -23.50 -1.07
N GLN A 2 -11.85 -23.06 -2.33
CA GLN A 2 -10.79 -22.39 -3.09
C GLN A 2 -10.07 -21.24 -2.34
N ARG A 3 -10.81 -20.34 -1.67
CA ARG A 3 -10.22 -19.21 -0.93
C ARG A 3 -9.36 -19.63 0.27
N VAL A 4 -9.74 -20.72 0.96
CA VAL A 4 -9.01 -21.23 2.14
C VAL A 4 -7.69 -21.87 1.70
N ILE A 5 -7.72 -22.64 0.61
CA ILE A 5 -6.52 -23.28 0.05
C ILE A 5 -5.51 -22.22 -0.41
N THR A 6 -5.97 -21.18 -1.10
CA THR A 6 -5.09 -20.07 -1.52
C THR A 6 -4.42 -19.40 -0.32
N ALA A 7 -5.17 -19.12 0.76
CA ALA A 7 -4.59 -18.54 1.98
C ALA A 7 -3.58 -19.49 2.65
N LEU A 8 -3.92 -20.78 2.73
CA LEU A 8 -3.07 -21.82 3.32
C LEU A 8 -1.73 -21.97 2.58
N VAL A 9 -1.70 -21.72 1.27
CA VAL A 9 -0.47 -21.77 0.46
C VAL A 9 0.29 -20.45 0.51
N LEU A 10 -0.40 -19.32 0.33
CA LEU A 10 0.25 -18.01 0.24
C LEU A 10 0.88 -17.56 1.55
N ILE A 11 0.24 -17.82 2.71
CA ILE A 11 0.77 -17.36 4.00
C ILE A 11 2.14 -18.02 4.29
N PRO A 12 2.30 -19.35 4.27
CA PRO A 12 3.60 -19.98 4.46
C PRO A 12 4.60 -19.59 3.37
N LEU A 13 4.17 -19.43 2.12
CA LEU A 13 5.04 -19.00 1.03
C LEU A 13 5.65 -17.62 1.30
N VAL A 14 4.83 -16.64 1.71
CA VAL A 14 5.28 -15.28 2.04
C VAL A 14 6.18 -15.30 3.27
N ILE A 15 5.81 -16.03 4.34
CA ILE A 15 6.64 -16.14 5.55
C ILE A 15 8.00 -16.77 5.22
N THR A 16 8.01 -17.87 4.47
CA THR A 16 9.25 -18.54 4.07
C THR A 16 10.10 -17.64 3.19
N GLY A 17 9.46 -16.93 2.24
CA GLY A 17 10.12 -15.95 1.39
C GLY A 17 10.80 -14.85 2.21
N ILE A 18 10.10 -14.28 3.19
CA ILE A 18 10.65 -13.26 4.09
C ILE A 18 11.82 -13.81 4.91
N LEU A 19 11.71 -15.01 5.48
CA LEU A 19 12.73 -15.51 6.39
C LEU A 19 13.97 -16.08 5.70
N GLN A 20 13.84 -16.57 4.47
CA GLN A 20 14.90 -17.35 3.81
C GLN A 20 15.49 -16.71 2.56
N LEU A 21 14.76 -15.81 1.88
CA LEU A 21 15.29 -15.22 0.65
C LEU A 21 16.27 -14.08 0.98
N PRO A 22 17.40 -13.99 0.25
CA PRO A 22 18.22 -12.80 0.26
C PRO A 22 17.39 -11.56 -0.10
N THR A 23 17.68 -10.45 0.55
CA THR A 23 16.93 -9.19 0.44
C THR A 23 16.63 -8.76 -1.00
N VAL A 24 17.61 -8.87 -1.90
CA VAL A 24 17.45 -8.50 -3.32
C VAL A 24 16.48 -9.46 -4.03
N ILE A 25 16.58 -10.76 -3.75
CA ILE A 25 15.70 -11.77 -4.36
C ILE A 25 14.27 -11.58 -3.87
N LEU A 26 14.07 -11.32 -2.58
CA LEU A 26 12.74 -11.00 -2.03
C LEU A 26 12.16 -9.73 -2.67
N ALA A 27 12.95 -8.66 -2.79
CA ALA A 27 12.52 -7.42 -3.41
C ALA A 27 12.09 -7.64 -4.88
N LEU A 28 12.88 -8.39 -5.64
CA LEU A 28 12.56 -8.76 -7.02
C LEU A 28 11.30 -9.64 -7.10
N ALA A 29 11.09 -10.56 -6.16
CA ALA A 29 9.89 -11.39 -6.10
C ALA A 29 8.62 -10.57 -5.77
N LEU A 30 8.74 -9.54 -4.94
CA LEU A 30 7.64 -8.65 -4.58
C LEU A 30 7.35 -7.58 -5.64
N ALA A 31 8.30 -7.24 -6.51
CA ALA A 31 8.12 -6.21 -7.52
C ALA A 31 6.95 -6.50 -8.49
N PRO A 32 6.79 -7.73 -9.04
CA PRO A 32 5.61 -8.09 -9.83
C PRO A 32 4.29 -7.92 -9.07
N VAL A 33 4.26 -8.21 -7.76
CA VAL A 33 3.05 -8.04 -6.93
C VAL A 33 2.66 -6.57 -6.87
N VAL A 34 3.63 -5.67 -6.73
CA VAL A 34 3.41 -4.22 -6.72
C VAL A 34 2.95 -3.72 -8.10
N LEU A 35 3.51 -4.26 -9.19
CA LEU A 35 3.07 -3.94 -10.55
C LEU A 35 1.65 -4.44 -10.83
N LEU A 36 1.26 -5.61 -10.32
CA LEU A 36 -0.13 -6.08 -10.36
C LEU A 36 -1.05 -5.14 -9.59
N GLY A 37 -0.62 -4.64 -8.43
CA GLY A 37 -1.32 -3.56 -7.72
C GLY A 37 -1.44 -2.28 -8.55
N GLY A 38 -0.41 -1.96 -9.33
CA GLY A 38 -0.40 -0.87 -10.30
C GLY A 38 -1.47 -1.02 -11.40
N VAL A 39 -1.70 -2.24 -11.89
CA VAL A 39 -2.78 -2.54 -12.86
C VAL A 39 -4.16 -2.22 -12.28
N GLU A 40 -4.40 -2.56 -11.02
CA GLU A 40 -5.64 -2.20 -10.35
C GLU A 40 -5.73 -0.69 -10.12
N TRP A 41 -4.59 -0.05 -9.83
CA TRP A 41 -4.53 1.40 -9.66
C TRP A 41 -4.85 2.17 -10.96
N THR A 42 -4.49 1.66 -12.14
CA THR A 42 -4.86 2.31 -13.41
C THR A 42 -6.37 2.44 -13.55
N ARG A 43 -7.13 1.44 -13.09
CA ARG A 43 -8.60 1.47 -13.09
C ARG A 43 -9.12 2.55 -12.15
N LEU A 44 -8.53 2.69 -10.95
CA LEU A 44 -8.88 3.75 -9.99
C LEU A 44 -8.60 5.15 -10.56
N ALA A 45 -7.49 5.29 -11.29
CA ALA A 45 -7.08 6.50 -11.96
C ALA A 45 -7.82 6.78 -13.28
N ALA A 46 -8.72 5.89 -13.71
CA ALA A 46 -9.42 5.94 -15.01
C ALA A 46 -8.45 6.05 -16.19
N LEU A 47 -7.35 5.29 -16.15
CA LEU A 47 -6.41 5.07 -17.24
C LEU A 47 -6.83 3.77 -17.94
N ASP A 48 -7.63 3.92 -18.99
CA ASP A 48 -8.42 2.83 -19.56
C ASP A 48 -7.74 2.20 -20.80
N THR A 49 -6.96 2.99 -21.53
CA THR A 49 -6.32 2.54 -22.77
C THR A 49 -5.04 1.73 -22.50
N LEU A 50 -4.68 0.83 -23.43
CA LEU A 50 -3.47 0.02 -23.32
C LEU A 50 -2.20 0.90 -23.23
N PRO A 51 -2.01 1.98 -24.03
CA PRO A 51 -0.86 2.85 -23.91
C PRO A 51 -0.76 3.55 -22.55
N GLU A 52 -1.86 4.06 -22.00
CA GLU A 52 -1.88 4.70 -20.67
C GLU A 52 -1.48 3.72 -19.56
N LYS A 53 -2.00 2.48 -19.62
CA LYS A 53 -1.67 1.43 -18.65
C LYS A 53 -0.20 1.05 -18.73
N SER A 54 0.31 0.79 -19.92
CA SER A 54 1.72 0.43 -20.14
C SER A 54 2.66 1.57 -19.70
N LEU A 55 2.33 2.82 -20.03
CA LEU A 55 3.11 3.98 -19.60
C LEU A 55 3.10 4.12 -18.08
N TYR A 56 1.93 3.98 -17.44
CA TYR A 56 1.83 4.04 -15.99
C TYR A 56 2.67 2.96 -15.29
N LEU A 57 2.61 1.72 -15.78
CA LEU A 57 3.40 0.62 -15.22
C LEU A 57 4.91 0.81 -15.43
N LEU A 58 5.32 1.35 -16.59
CA LEU A 58 6.71 1.70 -16.85
C LEU A 58 7.20 2.79 -15.89
N VAL A 59 6.39 3.84 -15.69
CA VAL A 59 6.68 4.92 -14.73
C VAL A 59 6.69 4.38 -13.30
N LEU A 60 5.79 3.47 -12.95
CA LEU A 60 5.78 2.81 -11.64
C LEU A 60 7.07 2.01 -11.43
N ALA A 61 7.47 1.15 -12.37
CA ALA A 61 8.72 0.41 -12.29
C ALA A 61 9.96 1.32 -12.19
N ALA A 62 10.01 2.38 -13.01
CA ALA A 62 11.08 3.37 -12.97
C ALA A 62 11.11 4.11 -11.62
N SER A 63 9.94 4.48 -11.07
CA SER A 63 9.84 5.12 -9.76
C SER A 63 10.25 4.19 -8.62
N MET A 64 9.97 2.89 -8.68
CA MET A 64 10.46 1.91 -7.70
C MET A 64 11.99 1.91 -7.65
N ALA A 65 12.65 1.88 -8.82
CA ALA A 65 14.10 1.98 -8.89
C ALA A 65 14.62 3.36 -8.42
N GLY A 66 13.96 4.45 -8.84
CA GLY A 66 14.32 5.80 -8.43
C GLY A 66 14.20 6.02 -6.92
N PHE A 67 13.11 5.57 -6.30
CA PHE A 67 12.93 5.64 -4.86
C PHE A 67 13.95 4.77 -4.13
N ALA A 68 14.30 3.60 -4.63
CA ALA A 68 15.35 2.79 -4.03
C ALA A 68 16.70 3.52 -3.99
N LEU A 69 17.09 4.17 -5.08
CA LEU A 69 18.31 4.98 -5.14
C LEU A 69 18.25 6.16 -4.16
N ILE A 70 17.11 6.85 -4.09
CA ILE A 70 16.91 7.99 -3.17
C ILE A 70 16.94 7.56 -1.71
N PHE A 71 16.26 6.47 -1.35
CA PHE A 71 16.27 5.93 0.02
C PHE A 71 17.66 5.45 0.43
N HIS A 72 18.43 4.87 -0.50
CA HIS A 72 19.80 4.49 -0.24
C HIS A 72 20.71 5.71 -0.02
N ALA A 73 20.58 6.74 -0.86
CA ALA A 73 21.40 7.95 -0.75
C ALA A 73 21.01 8.84 0.45
N LEU A 74 19.72 8.92 0.77
CA LEU A 74 19.15 9.86 1.73
C LEU A 74 18.12 9.18 2.65
N PRO A 75 18.50 8.16 3.45
CA PRO A 75 17.55 7.33 4.19
C PRO A 75 16.72 8.12 5.23
N GLN A 76 17.38 8.99 5.99
CA GLN A 76 16.73 9.79 7.04
C GLN A 76 15.75 10.81 6.45
N TRP A 77 16.16 11.51 5.39
CA TRP A 77 15.32 12.50 4.70
C TRP A 77 14.15 11.84 3.97
N SER A 78 14.36 10.67 3.36
CA SER A 78 13.30 9.89 2.73
C SER A 78 12.25 9.46 3.76
N THR A 79 12.70 8.96 4.92
CA THR A 79 11.82 8.57 6.03
C THR A 79 11.01 9.76 6.55
N LEU A 80 11.68 10.91 6.79
CA LEU A 80 11.01 12.13 7.25
C LEU A 80 9.98 12.63 6.22
N PHE A 81 10.35 12.66 4.94
CA PHE A 81 9.45 13.06 3.86
C PHE A 81 8.18 12.20 3.83
N PHE A 82 8.31 10.88 3.87
CA PHE A 82 7.15 9.99 3.83
C PHE A 82 6.33 10.02 5.13
N MET A 83 6.96 10.25 6.28
CA MET A 83 6.25 10.49 7.54
C MET A 83 5.37 11.74 7.44
N LEU A 84 5.92 12.86 6.94
CA LEU A 84 5.18 14.11 6.74
C LEU A 84 4.09 13.95 5.67
N PHE A 85 4.39 13.25 4.57
CA PHE A 85 3.41 12.93 3.54
C PHE A 85 2.20 12.18 4.11
N TRP A 86 2.42 11.11 4.87
CA TRP A 86 1.33 10.33 5.47
C TRP A 86 0.56 11.10 6.55
N LEU A 87 1.24 11.97 7.31
CA LEU A 87 0.59 12.88 8.24
C LEU A 87 -0.36 13.85 7.50
N LEU A 88 0.10 14.46 6.41
CA LEU A 88 -0.71 15.36 5.58
C LEU A 88 -1.91 14.62 4.94
N VAL A 89 -1.69 13.41 4.42
CA VAL A 89 -2.77 12.56 3.88
C VAL A 89 -3.80 12.26 4.97
N THR A 90 -3.35 11.89 6.17
CA THR A 90 -4.24 11.60 7.31
C THR A 90 -5.08 12.83 7.70
N VAL A 91 -4.45 14.00 7.83
CA VAL A 91 -5.15 15.26 8.12
C VAL A 91 -6.18 15.59 7.04
N LYS A 92 -5.83 15.38 5.76
CA LYS A 92 -6.75 15.61 4.63
C LYS A 92 -7.93 14.63 4.67
N LEU A 93 -7.71 13.36 4.99
CA LEU A 93 -8.76 12.35 5.09
C LEU A 93 -9.72 12.63 6.25
N ILE A 94 -9.22 13.08 7.40
CA ILE A 94 -10.08 13.44 8.55
C ILE A 94 -10.96 14.65 8.24
N ARG A 95 -10.47 15.59 7.41
CA ARG A 95 -11.20 16.79 7.00
C ARG A 95 -12.01 16.60 5.71
N TYR A 96 -11.97 15.40 5.13
CA TYR A 96 -12.67 15.13 3.88
C TYR A 96 -14.18 15.26 4.12
N ARG A 97 -14.81 16.09 3.31
CA ARG A 97 -16.26 16.23 3.21
C ARG A 97 -16.61 16.08 1.72
N PRO A 98 -17.43 15.09 1.32
CA PRO A 98 -17.87 14.98 -0.05
C PRO A 98 -18.74 16.19 -0.39
N ALA A 99 -18.54 16.75 -1.57
CA ALA A 99 -19.46 17.75 -2.09
C ALA A 99 -20.84 17.08 -2.30
N PRO A 100 -21.97 17.80 -2.08
CA PRO A 100 -23.29 17.32 -2.50
C PRO A 100 -23.23 17.02 -4.00
N ALA A 101 -23.59 15.79 -4.40
CA ALA A 101 -23.33 15.28 -5.74
C ALA A 101 -23.87 16.19 -6.85
N PRO A 102 -23.02 16.65 -7.79
CA PRO A 102 -23.46 17.01 -9.13
C PRO A 102 -22.80 16.08 -10.16
N ALA A 103 -23.61 15.35 -10.93
CA ALA A 103 -23.21 14.59 -12.14
C ALA A 103 -22.13 13.51 -11.91
N PRO A 104 -21.93 12.54 -12.85
CA PRO A 104 -20.81 11.61 -12.77
C PRO A 104 -19.51 12.37 -12.53
N ALA A 105 -18.79 12.00 -11.46
CA ALA A 105 -17.58 12.69 -11.03
C ALA A 105 -16.69 12.95 -12.26
N PRO A 106 -16.33 14.21 -12.54
CA PRO A 106 -15.56 14.51 -13.73
C PRO A 106 -14.24 13.72 -13.68
N ALA A 107 -13.66 13.47 -14.85
CA ALA A 107 -12.29 13.00 -15.04
C ALA A 107 -11.21 13.91 -14.38
N ALA A 108 -11.60 14.80 -13.47
CA ALA A 108 -10.92 16.00 -13.02
C ALA A 108 -9.71 15.77 -12.11
N ASN A 109 -9.28 14.53 -11.87
CA ASN A 109 -7.96 14.34 -11.28
C ASN A 109 -7.30 13.00 -11.62
N ARG A 110 -7.34 12.57 -12.89
CA ARG A 110 -6.62 11.37 -13.35
C ARG A 110 -5.14 11.44 -12.96
N LEU A 111 -4.49 12.58 -13.20
CA LEU A 111 -3.08 12.79 -12.87
C LEU A 111 -2.82 12.68 -11.35
N GLY A 112 -3.60 13.37 -10.52
CA GLY A 112 -3.41 13.30 -9.07
C GLY A 112 -3.64 11.90 -8.51
N LYS A 113 -4.61 11.14 -9.05
CA LYS A 113 -4.79 9.73 -8.69
C LYS A 113 -3.60 8.88 -9.14
N ALA A 114 -3.09 9.08 -10.35
CA ALA A 114 -1.93 8.36 -10.86
C ALA A 114 -0.68 8.63 -9.99
N VAL A 115 -0.38 9.91 -9.71
CA VAL A 115 0.73 10.33 -8.84
C VAL A 115 0.58 9.75 -7.44
N MET A 116 -0.63 9.76 -6.86
CA MET A 116 -0.88 9.12 -5.56
C MET A 116 -0.57 7.63 -5.57
N GLY A 117 -0.85 6.93 -6.67
CA GLY A 117 -0.47 5.52 -6.80
C GLY A 117 1.03 5.30 -6.77
N LEU A 118 1.80 6.16 -7.44
CA LEU A 118 3.26 6.12 -7.38
C LEU A 118 3.77 6.36 -5.95
N LEU A 119 3.20 7.36 -5.26
CA LEU A 119 3.57 7.74 -3.89
C LEU A 119 3.08 6.76 -2.81
N VAL A 120 2.24 5.79 -3.17
CA VAL A 120 1.78 4.72 -2.27
C VAL A 120 2.50 3.41 -2.56
N LEU A 121 2.51 2.99 -3.84
CA LEU A 121 2.99 1.66 -4.23
C LEU A 121 4.52 1.55 -4.22
N ALA A 122 5.22 2.51 -4.85
CA ALA A 122 6.67 2.46 -4.95
C ALA A 122 7.38 2.56 -3.59
N PRO A 123 7.07 3.52 -2.69
CA PRO A 123 7.73 3.59 -1.39
C PRO A 123 7.34 2.45 -0.45
N ALA A 124 6.16 1.83 -0.61
CA ALA A 124 5.82 0.62 0.15
C ALA A 124 6.78 -0.54 -0.18
N TRP A 125 7.08 -0.73 -1.48
CA TRP A 125 8.07 -1.73 -1.92
C TRP A 125 9.48 -1.41 -1.39
N VAL A 126 9.93 -0.17 -1.54
CA VAL A 126 11.25 0.25 -1.05
C VAL A 126 11.36 0.12 0.47
N SER A 127 10.30 0.44 1.22
CA SER A 127 10.30 0.30 2.68
C SER A 127 10.47 -1.15 3.11
N LEU A 128 9.80 -2.09 2.44
CA LEU A 128 10.00 -3.53 2.71
C LEU A 128 11.43 -3.96 2.39
N TRP A 129 11.99 -3.53 1.26
CA TRP A 129 13.38 -3.80 0.92
C TRP A 129 14.32 -3.26 2.00
N VAL A 130 14.19 -1.97 2.37
CA VAL A 130 15.06 -1.32 3.35
C VAL A 130 14.96 -1.99 4.72
N ILE A 131 13.75 -2.26 5.23
CA ILE A 131 13.56 -2.92 6.54
C ILE A 131 14.12 -4.35 6.50
N HIS A 132 13.90 -5.10 5.43
CA HIS A 132 14.40 -6.46 5.30
C HIS A 132 15.94 -6.51 5.29
N GLY A 133 16.57 -5.52 4.66
CA GLY A 133 18.03 -5.37 4.65
C GLY A 133 18.61 -4.67 5.88
N LEU A 134 17.77 -4.31 6.86
CA LEU A 134 18.17 -3.56 8.04
C LEU A 134 18.71 -4.53 9.10
N TYR A 135 20.03 -4.56 9.26
CA TYR A 135 20.72 -5.46 10.22
C TYR A 135 20.44 -6.95 9.97
N GLU A 136 21.01 -7.83 10.80
CA GLU A 136 20.81 -9.28 10.70
C GLU A 136 19.36 -9.69 10.98
N ASP A 137 18.63 -8.89 11.79
CA ASP A 137 17.26 -9.16 12.21
C ASP A 137 16.17 -8.57 11.29
N GLY A 138 16.55 -7.93 10.19
CA GLY A 138 15.63 -7.30 9.23
C GLY A 138 14.44 -8.20 8.78
N PRO A 139 14.66 -9.49 8.46
CA PRO A 139 13.59 -10.44 8.15
C PRO A 139 12.53 -10.56 9.27
N TYR A 140 12.96 -10.58 10.54
CA TYR A 140 12.05 -10.66 11.68
C TYR A 140 11.26 -9.38 11.88
N LEU A 141 11.85 -8.22 11.58
CA LEU A 141 11.14 -6.93 11.58
C LEU A 141 10.05 -6.87 10.51
N VAL A 142 10.34 -7.38 9.31
CA VAL A 142 9.33 -7.48 8.24
C VAL A 142 8.22 -8.46 8.64
N LEU A 143 8.56 -9.61 9.21
CA LEU A 143 7.57 -10.57 9.69
C LEU A 143 6.71 -9.97 10.80
N PHE A 144 7.32 -9.29 11.76
CA PHE A 144 6.61 -8.56 12.82
C PHE A 144 5.65 -7.52 12.24
N LEU A 145 6.09 -6.72 11.27
CA LEU A 145 5.25 -5.76 10.57
C LEU A 145 4.04 -6.44 9.89
N MET A 146 4.25 -7.56 9.19
CA MET A 146 3.17 -8.30 8.54
C MET A 146 2.16 -8.85 9.55
N VAL A 147 2.63 -9.49 10.62
CA VAL A 147 1.76 -10.00 11.69
C VAL A 147 1.00 -8.86 12.35
N LEU A 148 1.66 -7.74 12.62
CA LEU A 148 1.05 -6.55 13.20
C LEU A 148 -0.11 -6.04 12.33
N ILE A 149 0.09 -5.92 11.02
CA ILE A 149 -0.95 -5.49 10.07
C ILE A 149 -2.11 -6.49 10.04
N TRP A 150 -1.82 -7.80 9.91
CA TRP A 150 -2.86 -8.83 9.84
C TRP A 150 -3.69 -8.93 11.13
N VAL A 151 -3.02 -8.82 12.29
CA VAL A 151 -3.68 -8.82 13.59
C VAL A 151 -4.49 -7.54 13.76
N ALA A 152 -3.95 -6.36 13.42
CA ALA A 152 -4.67 -5.09 13.50
C ALA A 152 -5.94 -5.10 12.65
N ASP A 153 -5.88 -5.54 11.39
CA ASP A 153 -7.04 -5.64 10.51
C ASP A 153 -8.09 -6.63 11.04
N SER A 154 -7.64 -7.77 11.56
CA SER A 154 -8.54 -8.78 12.15
C SER A 154 -9.22 -8.24 13.41
N CYS A 155 -8.47 -7.61 14.31
CA CYS A 155 -8.98 -6.97 15.51
C CYS A 155 -9.98 -5.86 15.19
N ALA A 156 -9.66 -5.01 14.22
CA ALA A 156 -10.56 -3.95 13.76
C ALA A 156 -11.88 -4.50 13.22
N TYR A 157 -11.82 -5.58 12.43
CA TYR A 157 -13.02 -6.26 11.94
C TYR A 157 -13.87 -6.85 13.07
N PHE A 158 -13.27 -7.62 13.99
CA PHE A 158 -14.02 -8.26 15.08
C PHE A 158 -14.56 -7.24 16.08
N ALA A 159 -13.75 -6.26 16.46
CA ALA A 159 -14.15 -5.21 17.38
C ALA A 159 -15.25 -4.33 16.77
N GLY A 160 -15.09 -3.91 15.53
CA GLY A 160 -16.11 -3.14 14.81
C GLY A 160 -17.41 -3.91 14.61
N ARG A 161 -17.35 -5.22 14.35
CA ARG A 161 -18.56 -6.06 14.24
C ARG A 161 -19.28 -6.25 15.57
N ARG A 162 -18.54 -6.40 16.68
CA ARG A 162 -19.12 -6.74 18.00
C ARG A 162 -19.54 -5.51 18.81
N TRP A 163 -18.79 -4.42 18.70
CA TRP A 163 -18.94 -3.21 19.52
C TRP A 163 -19.05 -1.91 18.71
N GLY A 164 -18.95 -1.96 17.38
CA GLY A 164 -18.99 -0.76 16.54
C GLY A 164 -20.34 -0.05 16.62
N ARG A 165 -20.35 1.14 17.24
CA ARG A 165 -21.54 2.00 17.36
C ARG A 165 -21.35 3.28 16.57
N MET A 166 -20.15 3.84 16.57
CA MET A 166 -19.83 5.09 15.89
C MET A 166 -19.03 4.83 14.61
N LYS A 167 -19.53 5.31 13.46
CA LYS A 167 -18.79 5.24 12.19
C LYS A 167 -17.56 6.14 12.23
N LEU A 168 -16.43 5.64 11.71
CA LEU A 168 -15.16 6.37 11.68
C LEU A 168 -15.15 7.45 10.60
N ALA A 169 -15.52 7.06 9.38
CA ALA A 169 -15.55 7.94 8.21
C ALA A 169 -16.63 7.47 7.23
N PRO A 170 -17.92 7.75 7.52
CA PRO A 170 -19.06 7.20 6.76
C PRO A 170 -19.02 7.52 5.27
N GLU A 171 -18.42 8.67 4.92
CA GLU A 171 -18.33 9.19 3.55
C GLU A 171 -17.17 8.58 2.74
N ILE A 172 -16.16 8.01 3.40
CA ILE A 172 -14.98 7.41 2.76
C ILE A 172 -15.07 5.89 2.80
N SER A 173 -15.45 5.33 3.95
CA SER A 173 -15.53 3.90 4.19
C SER A 173 -16.67 3.60 5.18
N PRO A 174 -17.90 3.39 4.70
CA PRO A 174 -19.08 3.20 5.55
C PRO A 174 -19.00 1.95 6.44
N GLY A 175 -18.09 1.02 6.13
CA GLY A 175 -17.86 -0.19 6.93
C GLY A 175 -17.04 0.04 8.22
N LYS A 176 -16.25 1.12 8.32
CA LYS A 176 -15.33 1.34 9.45
C LYS A 176 -16.00 2.05 10.64
N THR A 177 -15.64 1.62 11.84
CA THR A 177 -16.14 2.16 13.13
C THR A 177 -14.99 2.72 13.95
N ARG A 178 -15.24 3.57 14.96
CA ARG A 178 -14.17 4.12 15.81
C ARG A 178 -13.63 3.09 16.81
N GLU A 179 -14.48 2.15 17.19
CA GLU A 179 -14.21 1.12 18.19
C GLU A 179 -13.43 -0.08 17.64
N GLY A 180 -13.35 -0.22 16.32
CA GLY A 180 -12.57 -1.24 15.63
C GLY A 180 -11.52 -0.58 14.75
#